data_AF-A0A7X7K1G9-F1
#
_entry.id   AF-A0A7X7K1G9-F1
#
_cell.length_a   1.000
_cell.length_b   1.000
_cell.length_c   1.000
_cell.angle_alpha   90.00
_cell.angle_beta   90.00
_cell.angle_gamma   90.00
#
_symmetry.space_group_name_H-M   'P 1'
#
loop_
_entity.id
_entity.type
_entity.pdbx_description
1 polymer ?
#
loop_
_entity_poly.entity_id
_entity_poly.type
_entity_poly.pdbx_seq_one_letter_code
_entity_poly.pdbx_strand_id
1 'polypeptide(L)'
;FMYHGGQIRVLSRWYEMSGDAKILETLTRLVRFVMQPKFWGVEGEHPSLVGTQHGHFTGHFHGHLSLLRGLLEYGRVTRDRRVLDFVRESYEFCRHYGLPQIGWFTNNRAHVRHFCEGCTIADMVGLAARLSDVGVGDYWEDVEQIARNHLVEQQLIDPERLRHASADGPALPTSGDRRTPIIGYFRPDPAVLPGQLVTEGVIERSLGVYGGFSKPDGVPYVWTMQCCTGNGTQGLYYAWESIVRCRNGMAQINLLLNRASPWLDIDSYLPYEGKVVIRNKTTRQVAMHMPRWVARGGVSLEVDGKLVDADWIGNYVVCSRLHPQSEVIVRFPVVDQTVEYRLADQTYTCHFRGNDLVGISPHADVPGYPMYTDRDPSTEASMVSVSRYVTETILPW
;
A
#
# COMPACT_ATOMS: atom_id res chain seq x y z
N PHE A 1 -21.50 -14.95 3.93
CA PHE A 1 -20.08 -14.55 3.81
C PHE A 1 -19.63 -14.79 2.37
N MET A 2 -18.99 -13.80 1.75
CA MET A 2 -18.49 -13.86 0.37
C MET A 2 -16.95 -13.85 0.28
N TYR A 3 -16.25 -13.73 1.42
CA TYR A 3 -14.80 -13.53 1.50
C TYR A 3 -14.03 -14.81 1.19
N HIS A 4 -14.05 -15.22 -0.09
CA HIS A 4 -13.35 -16.38 -0.62
C HIS A 4 -12.06 -16.02 -1.38
N GLY A 5 -11.47 -14.86 -1.09
CA GLY A 5 -10.28 -14.36 -1.77
C GLY A 5 -9.10 -15.34 -1.72
N GLY A 6 -8.78 -15.87 -0.54
CA GLY A 6 -7.70 -16.84 -0.36
C GLY A 6 -7.93 -18.14 -1.15
N GLN A 7 -9.13 -18.70 -1.08
CA GLN A 7 -9.48 -19.93 -1.81
C GLN A 7 -9.39 -19.72 -3.32
N ILE A 8 -9.90 -18.60 -3.83
CA ILE A 8 -9.82 -18.26 -5.25
C ILE A 8 -8.36 -18.11 -5.67
N ARG A 9 -7.52 -17.38 -4.93
CA ARG A 9 -6.07 -17.26 -5.24
C ARG A 9 -5.38 -18.61 -5.32
N VAL A 10 -5.61 -19.49 -4.34
CA VAL A 10 -4.99 -20.82 -4.29
C VAL A 10 -5.42 -21.67 -5.50
N LEU A 11 -6.72 -21.70 -5.80
CA LEU A 11 -7.24 -22.47 -6.93
C LEU A 11 -6.76 -21.91 -8.28
N SER A 12 -6.68 -20.59 -8.44
CA SER A 12 -6.15 -19.97 -9.66
C SER A 12 -4.70 -20.36 -9.92
N ARG A 13 -3.84 -20.34 -8.87
CA ARG A 13 -2.44 -20.76 -8.99
C ARG A 13 -2.27 -22.23 -9.25
N TRP A 14 -3.05 -23.06 -8.55
CA TRP A 14 -3.01 -24.49 -8.78
C TRP A 14 -3.43 -24.81 -10.22
N TYR A 15 -4.45 -24.15 -10.74
CA TYR A 15 -4.81 -24.30 -12.15
C TYR A 15 -3.67 -23.84 -13.09
N GLU A 16 -3.07 -22.68 -12.86
CA GLU A 16 -1.94 -22.19 -13.68
C GLU A 16 -0.76 -23.17 -13.70
N MET A 17 -0.46 -23.81 -12.56
CA MET A 17 0.64 -24.76 -12.44
C MET A 17 0.33 -26.15 -13.03
N SER A 18 -0.92 -26.61 -12.97
CA SER A 18 -1.30 -27.99 -13.29
C SER A 18 -2.03 -28.16 -14.62
N GLY A 19 -2.72 -27.13 -15.10
CA GLY A 19 -3.65 -27.22 -16.22
C GLY A 19 -4.92 -28.04 -15.93
N ASP A 20 -5.20 -28.42 -14.67
CA ASP A 20 -6.34 -29.30 -14.34
C ASP A 20 -7.69 -28.60 -14.54
N ALA A 21 -8.45 -29.08 -15.53
CA ALA A 21 -9.77 -28.55 -15.88
C ALA A 21 -10.80 -28.65 -14.74
N LYS A 22 -10.69 -29.62 -13.83
CA LYS A 22 -11.62 -29.76 -12.69
C LYS A 22 -11.41 -28.64 -11.66
N ILE A 23 -10.15 -28.20 -11.50
CA ILE A 23 -9.82 -27.05 -10.65
C ILE A 23 -10.41 -25.79 -11.27
N LEU A 24 -10.22 -25.60 -12.59
CA LEU A 24 -10.81 -24.46 -13.29
C LEU A 24 -12.34 -24.43 -13.19
N GLU A 25 -13.01 -25.58 -13.33
CA GLU A 25 -14.47 -25.66 -13.18
C GLU A 25 -14.91 -25.23 -11.79
N THR A 26 -14.26 -25.77 -10.74
CA THR A 26 -14.57 -25.44 -9.33
C THR A 26 -14.33 -23.96 -9.05
N LEU A 27 -13.18 -23.44 -9.49
CA LEU A 27 -12.80 -22.04 -9.40
C LEU A 27 -13.82 -21.12 -10.08
N THR A 28 -14.23 -21.46 -11.31
CA THR A 28 -15.21 -20.69 -12.08
C THR A 28 -16.56 -20.64 -11.38
N ARG A 29 -17.02 -21.76 -10.80
CA ARG A 29 -18.27 -21.81 -10.01
C ARG A 29 -18.19 -20.94 -8.76
N LEU A 30 -17.05 -20.95 -8.06
CA LEU A 30 -16.82 -20.10 -6.89
C LEU A 30 -16.82 -18.61 -7.27
N VAL A 31 -16.13 -18.24 -8.36
CA VAL A 31 -16.11 -16.85 -8.88
C VAL A 31 -17.51 -16.39 -9.26
N ARG A 32 -18.28 -17.21 -9.99
CA ARG A 32 -19.68 -16.89 -10.33
C ARG A 32 -20.56 -16.70 -9.10
N PHE A 33 -20.31 -17.44 -8.02
CA PHE A 33 -21.04 -17.28 -6.77
C PHE A 33 -20.71 -15.94 -6.09
N VAL A 34 -19.42 -15.62 -5.89
CA VAL A 34 -19.01 -14.40 -5.19
C VAL A 34 -19.29 -13.12 -5.98
N MET A 35 -19.43 -13.20 -7.30
CA MET A 35 -19.82 -12.07 -8.16
C MET A 35 -21.35 -11.88 -8.30
N GLN A 36 -22.17 -12.64 -7.57
CA GLN A 36 -23.62 -12.44 -7.61
C GLN A 36 -23.99 -11.03 -7.09
N PRO A 37 -24.93 -10.31 -7.75
CA PRO A 37 -25.28 -8.93 -7.39
C PRO A 37 -25.64 -8.72 -5.92
N LYS A 38 -26.20 -9.72 -5.22
CA LYS A 38 -26.57 -9.65 -3.80
C LYS A 38 -25.39 -9.40 -2.84
N PHE A 39 -24.16 -9.57 -3.32
CA PHE A 39 -22.92 -9.38 -2.57
C PHE A 39 -22.29 -8.01 -2.82
N TRP A 40 -22.84 -7.25 -3.77
CA TRP A 40 -22.31 -5.98 -4.23
C TRP A 40 -23.43 -4.94 -4.24
N GLY A 41 -23.06 -3.71 -4.55
CA GLY A 41 -23.95 -2.56 -4.56
C GLY A 41 -23.94 -1.77 -3.25
N VAL A 42 -24.48 -0.57 -3.37
CA VAL A 42 -24.60 0.41 -2.31
C VAL A 42 -26.08 0.78 -2.19
N GLU A 43 -26.61 0.74 -0.98
CA GLU A 43 -27.98 1.17 -0.73
C GLU A 43 -28.14 2.67 -1.04
N GLY A 44 -29.24 3.01 -1.73
CA GLY A 44 -29.55 4.39 -2.13
C GLY A 44 -28.75 4.90 -3.33
N GLU A 45 -27.93 4.06 -3.97
CA GLU A 45 -27.22 4.44 -5.18
C GLU A 45 -28.17 4.61 -6.38
N HIS A 46 -27.90 5.60 -7.23
CA HIS A 46 -28.73 5.85 -8.42
C HIS A 46 -28.68 4.63 -9.37
N PRO A 47 -29.84 4.13 -9.88
CA PRO A 47 -29.87 2.90 -10.67
C PRO A 47 -28.94 2.89 -11.90
N SER A 48 -28.72 4.05 -12.54
CA SER A 48 -27.81 4.16 -13.69
C SER A 48 -26.33 3.97 -13.36
N LEU A 49 -25.94 3.99 -12.08
CA LEU A 49 -24.57 3.66 -11.67
C LEU A 49 -24.31 2.16 -11.71
N VAL A 50 -25.36 1.33 -11.68
CA VAL A 50 -25.29 -0.14 -11.78
C VAL A 50 -24.18 -0.74 -10.89
N GLY A 51 -23.97 -0.21 -9.68
CA GLY A 51 -22.77 -0.47 -8.87
C GLY A 51 -22.51 -1.95 -8.54
N THR A 52 -23.55 -2.80 -8.55
CA THR A 52 -23.42 -4.26 -8.42
C THR A 52 -22.58 -4.89 -9.55
N GLN A 53 -22.50 -4.26 -10.71
CA GLN A 53 -21.71 -4.69 -11.87
C GLN A 53 -20.34 -4.02 -11.96
N HIS A 54 -20.10 -2.99 -11.14
CA HIS A 54 -18.86 -2.19 -11.09
C HIS A 54 -18.10 -2.38 -9.77
N GLY A 55 -18.52 -3.38 -8.98
CA GLY A 55 -17.85 -3.75 -7.73
C GLY A 55 -17.97 -2.70 -6.62
N HIS A 56 -19.04 -1.90 -6.64
CA HIS A 56 -19.38 -1.05 -5.49
C HIS A 56 -19.84 -1.95 -4.34
N PHE A 57 -19.60 -1.56 -3.08
CA PHE A 57 -20.05 -2.34 -1.93
C PHE A 57 -20.22 -1.48 -0.67
N THR A 58 -20.86 -2.07 0.33
CA THR A 58 -20.86 -1.59 1.71
C THR A 58 -20.29 -2.67 2.63
N GLY A 59 -19.74 -2.26 3.77
CA GLY A 59 -19.20 -3.20 4.76
C GLY A 59 -17.68 -3.14 4.91
N HIS A 60 -17.09 -4.26 5.32
CA HIS A 60 -15.69 -4.37 5.74
C HIS A 60 -14.73 -4.37 4.53
N PHE A 61 -13.86 -3.36 4.47
CA PHE A 61 -12.98 -3.13 3.31
C PHE A 61 -11.97 -4.25 3.12
N HIS A 62 -11.19 -4.60 4.15
CA HIS A 62 -10.22 -5.69 4.06
C HIS A 62 -10.85 -7.00 3.54
N GLY A 63 -12.05 -7.36 4.00
CA GLY A 63 -12.77 -8.53 3.49
C GLY A 63 -13.05 -8.46 1.98
N HIS A 64 -13.51 -7.32 1.49
CA HIS A 64 -13.77 -7.12 0.05
C HIS A 64 -12.48 -7.04 -0.76
N LEU A 65 -11.48 -6.28 -0.31
CA LEU A 65 -10.20 -6.17 -0.99
C LEU A 65 -9.50 -7.53 -1.08
N SER A 66 -9.54 -8.35 -0.03
CA SER A 66 -9.05 -9.73 -0.06
C SER A 66 -9.75 -10.56 -1.14
N LEU A 67 -11.08 -10.44 -1.28
CA LEU A 67 -11.82 -11.07 -2.38
C LEU A 67 -11.38 -10.55 -3.76
N LEU A 68 -11.23 -9.23 -3.92
CA LEU A 68 -10.75 -8.61 -5.16
C LEU A 68 -9.37 -9.13 -5.55
N ARG A 69 -8.47 -9.38 -4.58
CA ARG A 69 -7.17 -10.00 -4.85
C ARG A 69 -7.29 -11.41 -5.42
N GLY A 70 -8.30 -12.17 -4.99
CA GLY A 70 -8.65 -13.46 -5.59
C GLY A 70 -9.21 -13.33 -6.99
N LEU A 71 -10.16 -12.42 -7.20
CA LEU A 71 -10.75 -12.17 -8.51
C LEU A 71 -9.71 -11.67 -9.52
N LEU A 72 -8.74 -10.86 -9.09
CA LEU A 72 -7.62 -10.41 -9.92
C LEU A 72 -6.79 -11.59 -10.42
N GLU A 73 -6.45 -12.51 -9.51
CA GLU A 73 -5.67 -13.70 -9.85
C GLU A 73 -6.44 -14.62 -10.79
N TYR A 74 -7.75 -14.81 -10.56
CA TYR A 74 -8.62 -15.53 -11.50
C TYR A 74 -8.59 -14.87 -12.88
N GLY A 75 -8.90 -13.57 -12.96
CA GLY A 75 -8.96 -12.83 -14.22
C GLY A 75 -7.63 -12.85 -14.97
N ARG A 76 -6.50 -12.80 -14.26
CA ARG A 76 -5.15 -12.95 -14.83
C ARG A 76 -4.94 -14.31 -15.47
N VAL A 77 -5.22 -15.39 -14.73
CA VAL A 77 -4.95 -16.77 -15.20
C VAL A 77 -5.92 -17.19 -16.31
N THR A 78 -7.19 -16.78 -16.25
CA THR A 78 -8.20 -17.13 -17.26
C THR A 78 -8.32 -16.12 -18.39
N ARG A 79 -7.64 -14.97 -18.29
CA ARG A 79 -7.76 -13.82 -19.20
C ARG A 79 -9.19 -13.28 -19.31
N ASP A 80 -9.96 -13.39 -18.24
CA ASP A 80 -11.34 -12.89 -18.17
C ASP A 80 -11.34 -11.37 -17.96
N ARG A 81 -11.52 -10.65 -19.07
CA ARG A 81 -11.52 -9.18 -19.06
C ARG A 81 -12.63 -8.58 -18.20
N ARG A 82 -13.80 -9.21 -18.14
CA ARG A 82 -14.93 -8.69 -17.36
C ARG A 82 -14.61 -8.73 -15.86
N VAL A 83 -13.99 -9.81 -15.39
CA VAL A 83 -13.55 -9.89 -13.99
C VAL A 83 -12.43 -8.89 -13.70
N LEU A 84 -11.49 -8.71 -14.62
CA LEU A 84 -10.42 -7.72 -14.46
C LEU A 84 -10.95 -6.28 -14.38
N ASP A 85 -11.89 -5.91 -15.26
CA ASP A 85 -12.53 -4.57 -15.22
C ASP A 85 -13.33 -4.37 -13.93
N PHE A 86 -14.05 -5.40 -13.48
CA PHE A 86 -14.77 -5.39 -12.20
C PHE A 86 -13.83 -5.12 -11.01
N VAL A 87 -12.67 -5.79 -10.97
CA VAL A 87 -11.68 -5.61 -9.89
C VAL A 87 -11.11 -4.20 -9.93
N ARG A 88 -10.73 -3.71 -11.11
CA ARG A 88 -10.20 -2.36 -11.29
C ARG A 88 -11.21 -1.30 -10.82
N GLU A 89 -12.46 -1.40 -11.26
CA GLU A 89 -13.52 -0.45 -10.89
C GLU A 89 -13.82 -0.49 -9.40
N SER A 90 -13.77 -1.67 -8.78
CA SER A 90 -13.90 -1.82 -7.33
C SER A 90 -12.71 -1.21 -6.57
N TYR A 91 -11.48 -1.35 -7.07
CA TYR A 91 -10.30 -0.69 -6.51
C TYR A 91 -10.43 0.84 -6.57
N GLU A 92 -10.85 1.38 -7.72
CA GLU A 92 -11.09 2.83 -7.88
C GLU A 92 -12.21 3.30 -6.97
N PHE A 93 -13.28 2.51 -6.80
CA PHE A 93 -14.33 2.80 -5.84
C PHE A 93 -13.76 2.93 -4.41
N CYS A 94 -12.97 1.96 -3.95
CA CYS A 94 -12.31 1.99 -2.63
C CYS A 94 -11.41 3.20 -2.45
N ARG A 95 -10.68 3.60 -3.50
CA ARG A 95 -9.75 4.73 -3.47
C ARG A 95 -10.42 6.07 -3.15
N HIS A 96 -11.72 6.21 -3.43
CA HIS A 96 -12.51 7.40 -3.08
C HIS A 96 -12.97 7.43 -1.61
N TYR A 97 -12.79 6.33 -0.86
CA TYR A 97 -13.17 6.23 0.55
C TYR A 97 -11.97 6.49 1.47
N GLY A 98 -11.39 7.67 1.39
CA GLY A 98 -10.28 8.07 2.25
C GLY A 98 -9.46 9.22 1.68
N LEU A 99 -8.19 9.26 2.08
CA LEU A 99 -7.18 10.23 1.66
C LEU A 99 -6.14 9.49 0.79
N PRO A 100 -6.41 9.30 -0.51
CA PRO A 100 -5.61 8.41 -1.35
C PRO A 100 -4.14 8.84 -1.47
N GLN A 101 -3.86 10.15 -1.45
CA GLN A 101 -2.48 10.67 -1.58
C GLN A 101 -1.58 10.31 -0.40
N ILE A 102 -2.15 10.09 0.80
CA ILE A 102 -1.38 9.58 1.94
C ILE A 102 -1.51 8.06 2.08
N GLY A 103 -2.47 7.43 1.40
CA GLY A 103 -2.76 6.01 1.53
C GLY A 103 -3.61 5.64 2.75
N TRP A 104 -4.41 6.58 3.26
CA TRP A 104 -5.37 6.35 4.33
C TRP A 104 -6.73 6.01 3.73
N PHE A 105 -7.31 4.86 4.07
CA PHE A 105 -8.60 4.41 3.54
C PHE A 105 -9.51 3.96 4.67
N THR A 106 -10.78 4.37 4.67
CA THR A 106 -11.70 3.95 5.73
C THR A 106 -11.96 2.45 5.67
N ASN A 107 -12.08 1.81 6.83
CA ASN A 107 -12.34 0.37 6.92
C ASN A 107 -13.80 -0.02 6.64
N ASN A 108 -14.72 0.93 6.76
CA ASN A 108 -16.13 0.74 6.47
C ASN A 108 -16.81 2.10 6.31
N ARG A 109 -17.60 2.25 5.25
CA ARG A 109 -18.44 3.43 5.00
C ARG A 109 -19.40 3.74 6.16
N ALA A 110 -19.94 2.73 6.84
CA ALA A 110 -20.95 2.87 7.87
C ALA A 110 -20.38 3.14 9.29
N HIS A 111 -19.07 3.02 9.50
CA HIS A 111 -18.50 3.25 10.82
C HIS A 111 -18.29 4.74 11.07
N VAL A 112 -19.08 5.27 12.01
CA VAL A 112 -19.09 6.66 12.53
C VAL A 112 -17.71 7.16 13.02
N ARG A 113 -16.73 6.27 13.18
CA ARG A 113 -15.41 6.62 13.72
C ARG A 113 -14.30 6.79 12.69
N HIS A 114 -14.59 6.61 11.38
CA HIS A 114 -13.66 6.85 10.27
C HIS A 114 -12.22 6.41 10.59
N PHE A 115 -11.98 5.10 10.71
CA PHE A 115 -10.65 4.54 10.93
C PHE A 115 -10.13 3.78 9.70
N CYS A 116 -8.82 3.78 9.52
CA CYS A 116 -8.12 2.96 8.53
C CYS A 116 -7.54 1.69 9.18
N GLU A 117 -7.94 0.52 8.67
CA GLU A 117 -7.37 -0.75 9.11
C GLU A 117 -6.03 -1.02 8.41
N GLY A 118 -5.01 -1.46 9.13
CA GLY A 118 -3.71 -1.77 8.52
C GLY A 118 -3.76 -2.84 7.44
N CYS A 119 -4.69 -3.81 7.55
CA CYS A 119 -4.93 -4.76 6.47
C CYS A 119 -5.38 -4.09 5.17
N THR A 120 -6.24 -3.07 5.26
CA THR A 120 -6.79 -2.34 4.11
C THR A 120 -5.68 -1.63 3.35
N ILE A 121 -4.74 -1.00 4.04
CA ILE A 121 -3.58 -0.34 3.42
C ILE A 121 -2.77 -1.35 2.59
N ALA A 122 -2.42 -2.49 3.18
CA ALA A 122 -1.63 -3.51 2.52
C ALA A 122 -2.33 -4.13 1.31
N ASP A 123 -3.65 -4.34 1.39
CA ASP A 123 -4.41 -4.85 0.25
C ASP A 123 -4.50 -3.82 -0.88
N MET A 124 -4.62 -2.53 -0.56
CA MET A 124 -4.59 -1.46 -1.58
C MET A 124 -3.26 -1.42 -2.31
N VAL A 125 -2.14 -1.57 -1.60
CA VAL A 125 -0.80 -1.69 -2.21
C VAL A 125 -0.71 -2.92 -3.12
N GLY A 126 -1.11 -4.08 -2.59
CA GLY A 126 -1.06 -5.33 -3.35
C GLY A 126 -1.95 -5.33 -4.59
N LEU A 127 -3.15 -4.75 -4.51
CA LEU A 127 -4.05 -4.59 -5.66
C LEU A 127 -3.49 -3.61 -6.69
N ALA A 128 -3.03 -2.43 -6.26
CA ALA A 128 -2.45 -1.42 -7.14
C ALA A 128 -1.27 -1.98 -7.95
N ALA A 129 -0.33 -2.64 -7.27
CA ALA A 129 0.82 -3.27 -7.93
C ALA A 129 0.38 -4.34 -8.94
N ARG A 130 -0.55 -5.21 -8.56
CA ARG A 130 -0.99 -6.34 -9.41
C ARG A 130 -1.93 -5.91 -10.55
N LEU A 131 -2.73 -4.87 -10.38
CA LEU A 131 -3.51 -4.26 -11.46
C LEU A 131 -2.59 -3.65 -12.53
N SER A 132 -1.51 -3.02 -12.08
CA SER A 132 -0.45 -2.50 -12.96
C SER A 132 0.26 -3.63 -13.70
N ASP A 133 0.57 -4.74 -13.01
CA ASP A 133 1.22 -5.91 -13.61
C ASP A 133 0.40 -6.56 -14.72
N VAL A 134 -0.91 -6.65 -14.53
CA VAL A 134 -1.83 -7.24 -15.50
C VAL A 134 -2.13 -6.27 -16.66
N GLY A 135 -1.75 -4.99 -16.52
CA GLY A 135 -1.94 -3.97 -17.56
C GLY A 135 -3.37 -3.49 -17.70
N VAL A 136 -4.15 -3.53 -16.61
CA VAL A 136 -5.55 -3.05 -16.59
C VAL A 136 -5.68 -1.64 -16.02
N GLY A 137 -4.61 -1.11 -15.44
CA GLY A 137 -4.42 0.30 -15.08
C GLY A 137 -2.94 0.60 -14.82
N ASP A 138 -2.62 1.85 -14.48
CA ASP A 138 -1.29 2.29 -14.08
C ASP A 138 -1.38 2.93 -12.69
N TYR A 139 -1.05 2.15 -11.66
CA TYR A 139 -1.24 2.48 -10.25
C TYR A 139 0.07 2.57 -9.48
N TRP A 140 1.21 2.71 -10.17
CA TRP A 140 2.51 2.81 -9.51
C TRP A 140 2.63 4.05 -8.63
N GLU A 141 2.00 5.17 -9.03
CA GLU A 141 1.88 6.35 -8.17
C GLU A 141 1.20 6.01 -6.84
N ASP A 142 0.11 5.24 -6.89
CA ASP A 142 -0.68 4.92 -5.70
C ASP A 142 0.12 3.98 -4.79
N VAL A 143 0.84 3.00 -5.36
CA VAL A 143 1.80 2.16 -4.61
C VAL A 143 2.84 3.03 -3.90
N GLU A 144 3.44 3.99 -4.61
CA GLU A 144 4.48 4.86 -4.05
C GLU A 144 3.93 5.78 -2.95
N GLN A 145 2.77 6.42 -3.18
CA GLN A 145 2.09 7.29 -2.23
C GLN A 145 1.73 6.55 -0.94
N ILE A 146 1.16 5.34 -1.06
CA ILE A 146 0.80 4.54 0.12
C ILE A 146 2.06 4.07 0.86
N ALA A 147 3.09 3.61 0.13
CA ALA A 147 4.31 3.06 0.72
C ALA A 147 5.15 4.09 1.47
N ARG A 148 5.28 5.32 0.95
CA ARG A 148 6.05 6.42 1.58
C ARG A 148 5.37 7.01 2.82
N ASN A 149 4.06 6.85 2.90
CA ASN A 149 3.22 7.51 3.87
C ASN A 149 2.58 6.49 4.82
N HIS A 150 1.28 6.23 4.68
CA HIS A 150 0.53 5.57 5.75
C HIS A 150 0.92 4.11 5.98
N LEU A 151 1.48 3.40 4.99
CA LEU A 151 1.96 2.03 5.19
C LEU A 151 3.14 1.96 6.16
N VAL A 152 4.13 2.84 6.04
CA VAL A 152 5.29 2.81 6.95
C VAL A 152 4.97 3.47 8.28
N GLU A 153 4.15 4.52 8.28
CA GLU A 153 3.77 5.25 9.50
C GLU A 153 2.91 4.44 10.45
N GLN A 154 2.12 3.48 9.94
CA GLN A 154 1.32 2.60 10.79
C GLN A 154 2.11 1.42 11.38
N GLN A 155 3.38 1.24 11.01
CA GLN A 155 4.25 0.26 11.63
C GLN A 155 4.84 0.80 12.94
N LEU A 156 4.61 0.09 14.04
CA LEU A 156 4.97 0.53 15.38
C LEU A 156 6.43 0.18 15.69
N ILE A 157 7.37 1.05 15.30
CA ILE A 157 8.82 0.78 15.39
C ILE A 157 9.56 1.62 16.43
N ASP A 158 8.90 2.62 17.04
CA ASP A 158 9.49 3.45 18.09
C ASP A 158 9.07 2.93 19.48
N PRO A 159 10.01 2.33 20.25
CA PRO A 159 9.70 1.80 21.59
C PRO A 159 9.31 2.87 22.60
N GLU A 160 9.81 4.10 22.46
CA GLU A 160 9.52 5.18 23.41
C GLU A 160 8.12 5.74 23.19
N ARG A 161 7.73 5.96 21.94
CA ARG A 161 6.33 6.29 21.61
C ARG A 161 5.37 5.21 22.06
N LEU A 162 5.73 3.94 21.89
CA LEU A 162 4.91 2.84 22.38
C LEU A 162 4.79 2.85 23.91
N ARG A 163 5.87 3.16 24.63
CA ARG A 163 5.82 3.33 26.09
C ARG A 163 4.90 4.46 26.52
N HIS A 164 5.04 5.65 25.93
CA HIS A 164 4.15 6.78 26.22
C HIS A 164 2.69 6.44 25.93
N ALA A 165 2.43 5.90 24.75
CA ALA A 165 1.08 5.57 24.33
C ALA A 165 0.44 4.44 25.18
N SER A 166 1.24 3.50 25.68
CA SER A 166 0.80 2.49 26.64
C SER A 166 0.56 3.07 28.04
N ALA A 167 1.34 4.07 28.47
CA ALA A 167 1.20 4.71 29.77
C ALA A 167 -0.04 5.63 29.82
N ASP A 168 -0.31 6.34 28.73
CA ASP A 168 -1.46 7.26 28.60
C ASP A 168 -2.74 6.53 28.18
N GLY A 169 -2.62 5.29 27.72
CA GLY A 169 -3.73 4.45 27.28
C GLY A 169 -4.71 4.09 28.42
N PRO A 170 -5.98 3.79 28.09
CA PRO A 170 -6.93 3.35 29.09
C PRO A 170 -6.47 2.03 29.72
N ALA A 171 -6.67 1.89 31.03
CA ALA A 171 -6.51 0.60 31.70
C ALA A 171 -7.43 -0.46 31.06
N LEU A 172 -6.98 -1.71 31.04
CA LEU A 172 -7.82 -2.83 30.58
C LEU A 172 -9.14 -2.84 31.36
N PRO A 173 -10.30 -2.79 30.69
CA PRO A 173 -11.58 -2.84 31.37
C PRO A 173 -11.73 -4.15 32.14
N THR A 174 -12.31 -4.09 33.33
CA THR A 174 -12.71 -5.30 34.06
C THR A 174 -13.81 -6.02 33.29
N SER A 175 -13.87 -7.35 33.42
CA SER A 175 -14.90 -8.19 32.78
C SER A 175 -16.29 -7.63 33.07
N GLY A 176 -17.09 -7.39 32.03
CA GLY A 176 -18.44 -6.86 32.14
C GLY A 176 -18.57 -5.33 32.22
N ASP A 177 -17.47 -4.55 32.24
CA ASP A 177 -17.57 -3.09 32.14
C ASP A 177 -17.91 -2.64 30.71
N ARG A 178 -19.09 -2.03 30.56
CA ARG A 178 -19.64 -1.52 29.29
C ARG A 178 -19.32 -0.04 29.05
N ARG A 179 -18.61 0.63 29.97
CA ARG A 179 -18.39 2.08 29.94
C ARG A 179 -17.09 2.50 29.25
N THR A 180 -16.11 1.61 29.11
CA THR A 180 -14.86 1.94 28.42
C THR A 180 -15.10 2.03 26.91
N PRO A 181 -14.76 3.17 26.25
CA PRO A 181 -14.86 3.29 24.80
C PRO A 181 -13.85 2.35 24.15
N ILE A 182 -14.29 1.15 23.78
CA ILE A 182 -13.41 0.16 23.16
C ILE A 182 -13.12 0.60 21.72
N ILE A 183 -11.85 0.85 21.38
CA ILE A 183 -11.38 0.68 20.01
C ILE A 183 -11.07 -0.80 19.85
N GLY A 184 -12.07 -1.54 19.38
CA GLY A 184 -12.02 -3.00 19.23
C GLY A 184 -13.32 -3.66 19.69
N TYR A 185 -13.80 -4.67 18.98
CA TYR A 185 -15.03 -5.37 19.36
C TYR A 185 -14.84 -6.39 20.50
N PHE A 186 -13.70 -6.39 21.19
CA PHE A 186 -13.45 -7.30 22.30
C PHE A 186 -14.16 -6.81 23.55
N ARG A 187 -15.40 -7.27 23.71
CA ARG A 187 -16.02 -7.40 25.02
C ARG A 187 -15.40 -8.63 25.66
N PRO A 188 -14.67 -8.52 26.78
CA PRO A 188 -14.30 -9.70 27.55
C PRO A 188 -15.60 -10.31 28.11
N ASP A 189 -16.24 -11.19 27.34
CA ASP A 189 -17.25 -12.11 27.85
C ASP A 189 -17.20 -13.46 27.10
N PRO A 190 -16.65 -14.54 27.71
CA PRO A 190 -15.98 -14.52 29.01
C PRO A 190 -14.71 -13.67 28.99
N ALA A 191 -14.29 -13.22 30.18
CA ALA A 191 -12.96 -12.67 30.42
C ALA A 191 -11.88 -13.49 29.71
N VAL A 192 -10.82 -12.82 29.25
CA VAL A 192 -9.65 -13.42 28.60
C VAL A 192 -9.36 -14.80 29.19
N LEU A 193 -9.41 -15.84 28.35
CA LEU A 193 -9.29 -17.22 28.84
C LEU A 193 -7.91 -17.40 29.52
N PRO A 194 -7.78 -18.33 30.49
CA PRO A 194 -6.50 -18.61 31.12
C PRO A 194 -5.39 -18.84 30.07
N GLY A 195 -4.29 -18.09 30.18
CA GLY A 195 -3.16 -18.16 29.24
C GLY A 195 -3.30 -17.32 27.96
N GLN A 196 -4.37 -16.54 27.78
CA GLN A 196 -4.56 -15.67 26.61
C GLN A 196 -4.23 -14.18 26.87
N LEU A 197 -3.77 -13.83 28.08
CA LEU A 197 -3.27 -12.49 28.41
C LEU A 197 -1.79 -12.57 28.78
N VAL A 198 -0.97 -11.71 28.17
CA VAL A 198 0.43 -11.49 28.55
C VAL A 198 0.66 -9.99 28.73
N THR A 199 1.24 -9.61 29.87
CA THR A 199 1.60 -8.22 30.19
C THR A 199 3.12 -8.03 30.28
N GLU A 200 3.89 -9.12 30.18
CA GLU A 200 5.36 -9.09 30.23
C GLU A 200 5.94 -8.71 28.87
N GLY A 201 6.82 -7.70 28.86
CA GLY A 201 7.58 -7.29 27.67
C GLY A 201 6.71 -6.89 26.48
N VAL A 202 5.51 -6.33 26.74
CA VAL A 202 4.53 -6.03 25.69
C VAL A 202 5.10 -5.05 24.66
N ILE A 203 5.92 -4.08 25.10
CA ILE A 203 6.55 -3.11 24.19
C ILE A 203 7.49 -3.83 23.23
N GLU A 204 8.43 -4.63 23.76
CA GLU A 204 9.41 -5.37 22.97
C GLU A 204 8.76 -6.39 22.04
N ARG A 205 7.68 -7.04 22.49
CA ARG A 205 6.89 -7.99 21.70
C ARG A 205 6.04 -7.32 20.62
N SER A 206 5.75 -6.03 20.77
CA SER A 206 4.94 -5.25 19.83
C SER A 206 5.79 -4.47 18.83
N LEU A 207 7.12 -4.48 18.94
CA LEU A 207 7.97 -3.79 17.98
C LEU A 207 7.81 -4.38 16.57
N GLY A 208 7.50 -3.51 15.61
CA GLY A 208 7.30 -3.85 14.21
C GLY A 208 5.88 -4.35 13.86
N VAL A 209 4.98 -4.48 14.84
CA VAL A 209 3.57 -4.81 14.56
C VAL A 209 2.88 -3.63 13.89
N TYR A 210 1.77 -3.90 13.22
CA TYR A 210 0.95 -2.85 12.61
C TYR A 210 -0.19 -2.44 13.53
N GLY A 211 -0.49 -1.14 13.52
CA GLY A 211 -1.72 -0.61 14.10
C GLY A 211 -2.96 -1.32 13.55
N GLY A 212 -3.90 -1.64 14.45
CA GLY A 212 -5.19 -2.23 14.08
C GLY A 212 -6.04 -1.22 13.32
N PHE A 213 -6.20 -0.03 13.89
CA PHE A 213 -6.94 1.09 13.33
C PHE A 213 -6.18 2.40 13.52
N SER A 214 -6.14 3.27 12.51
CA SER A 214 -5.56 4.61 12.60
C SER A 214 -6.52 5.70 12.16
N LYS A 215 -6.34 6.89 12.74
CA LYS A 215 -6.71 8.17 12.12
C LYS A 215 -5.62 8.57 11.12
N PRO A 216 -5.86 9.56 10.24
CA PRO A 216 -4.81 10.08 9.36
C PRO A 216 -3.52 10.46 10.08
N ASP A 217 -3.59 10.90 11.33
CA ASP A 217 -2.49 11.49 12.09
C ASP A 217 -1.88 10.56 13.18
N GLY A 218 -2.45 9.37 13.42
CA GLY A 218 -1.98 8.48 14.49
C GLY A 218 -2.79 7.21 14.72
N VAL A 219 -2.21 6.26 15.48
CA VAL A 219 -2.90 5.07 15.99
C VAL A 219 -3.47 5.37 17.38
N PRO A 220 -4.79 5.62 17.53
CA PRO A 220 -5.39 5.88 18.83
C PRO A 220 -5.40 4.62 19.72
N TYR A 221 -5.07 4.80 21.00
CA TYR A 221 -5.03 3.77 22.05
C TYR A 221 -4.20 2.50 21.71
N VAL A 222 -3.28 2.61 20.73
CA VAL A 222 -2.34 1.57 20.27
C VAL A 222 -2.95 0.17 20.16
N TRP A 223 -4.19 0.11 19.66
CA TRP A 223 -4.85 -1.16 19.48
C TRP A 223 -4.32 -1.87 18.23
N THR A 224 -3.95 -3.14 18.35
CA THR A 224 -3.36 -3.94 17.26
C THR A 224 -4.16 -5.20 17.02
N MET A 225 -4.18 -5.65 15.77
CA MET A 225 -4.71 -6.96 15.37
C MET A 225 -3.62 -7.67 14.57
N GLN A 226 -3.36 -8.94 14.86
CA GLN A 226 -2.24 -9.64 14.20
C GLN A 226 -2.49 -9.93 12.72
N CYS A 227 -3.74 -9.85 12.24
CA CYS A 227 -4.02 -9.80 10.80
C CYS A 227 -3.37 -8.56 10.15
N CYS A 228 -3.40 -7.40 10.80
CA CYS A 228 -2.76 -6.19 10.31
C CYS A 228 -1.25 -6.35 10.24
N THR A 229 -0.62 -7.01 11.21
CA THR A 229 0.81 -7.33 11.15
C THR A 229 1.10 -8.23 9.95
N GLY A 230 0.38 -9.34 9.82
CA GLY A 230 0.58 -10.30 8.74
C GLY A 230 0.33 -9.72 7.34
N ASN A 231 -0.67 -8.83 7.18
CA ASN A 231 -0.96 -8.19 5.90
C ASN A 231 -0.05 -6.98 5.67
N GLY A 232 0.20 -6.15 6.66
CA GLY A 232 1.12 -4.99 6.62
C GLY A 232 2.50 -5.38 6.12
N THR A 233 3.07 -6.47 6.65
CA THR A 233 4.35 -7.02 6.15
C THR A 233 4.28 -7.47 4.69
N GLN A 234 3.16 -8.02 4.23
CA GLN A 234 2.97 -8.31 2.80
C GLN A 234 2.89 -7.02 1.97
N GLY A 235 2.24 -5.97 2.48
CA GLY A 235 2.21 -4.66 1.84
C GLY A 235 3.62 -4.10 1.61
N LEU A 236 4.48 -4.15 2.63
CA LEU A 236 5.90 -3.78 2.52
C LEU A 236 6.61 -4.63 1.46
N TYR A 237 6.35 -5.93 1.43
CA TYR A 237 6.91 -6.82 0.42
C TYR A 237 6.49 -6.44 -1.01
N TYR A 238 5.19 -6.21 -1.25
CA TYR A 238 4.68 -5.81 -2.57
C TYR A 238 5.29 -4.50 -3.05
N ALA A 239 5.41 -3.50 -2.17
CA ALA A 239 6.08 -2.26 -2.50
C ALA A 239 7.55 -2.53 -2.85
N TRP A 240 8.28 -3.23 -1.97
CA TRP A 240 9.71 -3.51 -2.13
C TRP A 240 10.06 -4.31 -3.40
N GLU A 241 9.32 -5.38 -3.70
CA GLU A 241 9.56 -6.20 -4.90
C GLU A 241 9.17 -5.47 -6.18
N SER A 242 8.22 -4.54 -6.09
CA SER A 242 7.77 -3.72 -7.21
C SER A 242 8.72 -2.57 -7.53
N ILE A 243 9.62 -2.15 -6.61
CA ILE A 243 10.55 -1.02 -6.85
C ILE A 243 11.24 -1.15 -8.20
N VAL A 244 11.83 -2.32 -8.46
CA VAL A 244 12.46 -2.64 -9.73
C VAL A 244 12.29 -4.11 -10.07
N ARG A 245 11.96 -4.38 -11.33
CA ARG A 245 11.90 -5.73 -11.88
C ARG A 245 12.62 -5.77 -13.22
N CYS A 246 13.27 -6.89 -13.54
CA CYS A 246 13.97 -7.06 -14.80
C CYS A 246 13.45 -8.28 -15.55
N ARG A 247 13.17 -8.11 -16.84
CA ARG A 247 12.81 -9.19 -17.76
C ARG A 247 13.59 -9.02 -19.05
N ASN A 248 14.24 -10.08 -19.52
CA ASN A 248 14.98 -10.11 -20.78
C ASN A 248 16.00 -8.96 -20.95
N GLY A 249 16.65 -8.54 -19.85
CA GLY A 249 17.66 -7.47 -19.85
C GLY A 249 17.10 -6.04 -19.86
N MET A 250 15.78 -5.87 -19.76
CA MET A 250 15.10 -4.60 -19.55
C MET A 250 14.68 -4.50 -18.08
N ALA A 251 15.22 -3.52 -17.35
CA ALA A 251 14.76 -3.19 -16.02
C ALA A 251 13.66 -2.13 -16.07
N GLN A 252 12.56 -2.41 -15.37
CA GLN A 252 11.47 -1.49 -15.15
C GLN A 252 11.55 -1.04 -13.68
N ILE A 253 11.81 0.24 -13.46
CA ILE A 253 11.78 0.90 -12.16
C ILE A 253 10.38 1.48 -12.00
N ASN A 254 9.60 0.97 -11.06
CA ASN A 254 8.23 1.43 -10.85
C ASN A 254 8.12 2.44 -9.72
N LEU A 255 8.97 2.33 -8.71
CA LEU A 255 8.97 3.21 -7.54
C LEU A 255 10.34 3.88 -7.42
N LEU A 256 10.37 5.19 -7.14
CA LEU A 256 11.58 5.96 -6.97
C LEU A 256 12.15 5.82 -5.54
N LEU A 257 12.39 4.57 -5.13
CA LEU A 257 12.90 4.20 -3.81
C LEU A 257 14.28 3.55 -3.91
N ASN A 258 15.09 3.70 -2.86
CA ASN A 258 16.41 3.08 -2.79
C ASN A 258 16.31 1.55 -2.85
N ARG A 259 17.02 0.94 -3.80
CA ARG A 259 17.01 -0.51 -3.97
C ARG A 259 18.28 -1.02 -4.64
N ALA A 260 18.93 -1.99 -4.00
CA ALA A 260 19.92 -2.82 -4.67
C ALA A 260 19.27 -4.06 -5.28
N SER A 261 19.68 -4.40 -6.50
CA SER A 261 19.24 -5.62 -7.18
C SER A 261 20.42 -6.30 -7.89
N PRO A 262 20.24 -7.54 -8.38
CA PRO A 262 21.25 -8.16 -9.25
C PRO A 262 21.49 -7.40 -10.56
N TRP A 263 20.58 -6.50 -10.96
CA TRP A 263 20.57 -5.88 -12.29
C TRP A 263 21.09 -4.43 -12.29
N LEU A 264 20.72 -3.68 -11.27
CA LEU A 264 21.10 -2.28 -11.06
C LEU A 264 20.90 -1.89 -9.59
N ASP A 265 21.54 -0.80 -9.18
CA ASP A 265 21.26 -0.13 -7.91
C ASP A 265 20.58 1.21 -8.16
N ILE A 266 19.62 1.55 -7.30
CA ILE A 266 18.87 2.80 -7.34
C ILE A 266 19.21 3.60 -6.09
N ASP A 267 19.72 4.80 -6.30
CA ASP A 267 19.94 5.83 -5.28
C ASP A 267 18.96 6.97 -5.58
N SER A 268 17.78 6.91 -4.95
CA SER A 268 16.79 7.97 -4.95
C SER A 268 17.07 8.96 -3.83
N TYR A 269 17.07 10.24 -4.19
CA TYR A 269 17.26 11.35 -3.27
C TYR A 269 15.93 11.97 -2.82
N LEU A 270 14.80 11.38 -3.22
CA LEU A 270 13.49 11.81 -2.78
C LEU A 270 13.27 11.54 -1.29
N PRO A 271 12.53 12.41 -0.57
CA PRO A 271 11.88 13.63 -1.09
C PRO A 271 12.77 14.88 -1.16
N TYR A 272 14.02 14.81 -0.69
CA TYR A 272 14.92 15.94 -0.53
C TYR A 272 15.27 16.63 -1.85
N GLU A 273 15.75 15.85 -2.81
CA GLU A 273 16.12 16.31 -4.14
C GLU A 273 15.41 15.48 -5.19
N GLY A 274 14.98 16.12 -6.28
CA GLY A 274 14.45 15.42 -7.45
C GLY A 274 15.61 14.87 -8.27
N LYS A 275 16.26 13.84 -7.72
CA LYS A 275 17.43 13.19 -8.29
C LYS A 275 17.36 11.70 -8.04
N VAL A 276 17.56 10.92 -9.09
CA VAL A 276 17.68 9.46 -9.02
C VAL A 276 18.94 9.07 -9.77
N VAL A 277 19.85 8.34 -9.11
CA VAL A 277 21.06 7.78 -9.72
C VAL A 277 20.88 6.28 -9.84
N ILE A 278 21.07 5.76 -11.04
CA ILE A 278 20.94 4.36 -11.38
C ILE A 278 22.33 3.85 -11.78
N ARG A 279 22.83 2.88 -11.00
CA ARG A 279 24.12 2.25 -11.23
C ARG A 279 23.90 0.91 -11.91
N ASN A 280 24.11 0.85 -13.22
CA ASN A 280 23.79 -0.34 -13.99
C ASN A 280 24.81 -1.45 -13.76
N LYS A 281 24.34 -2.70 -13.59
CA LYS A 281 25.20 -3.88 -13.49
C LYS A 281 25.11 -4.72 -14.75
N THR A 282 23.90 -5.01 -15.22
CA THR A 282 23.69 -5.99 -16.31
C THR A 282 22.63 -5.62 -17.33
N THR A 283 21.87 -4.53 -17.15
CA THR A 283 20.73 -4.21 -18.02
C THR A 283 21.17 -3.52 -19.30
N ARG A 284 20.41 -3.69 -20.38
CA ARG A 284 20.60 -2.98 -21.66
C ARG A 284 19.67 -1.79 -21.83
N GLN A 285 18.58 -1.79 -21.08
CA GLN A 285 17.54 -0.78 -21.11
C GLN A 285 16.95 -0.63 -19.71
N VAL A 286 16.65 0.61 -19.34
CA VAL A 286 15.88 0.97 -18.15
C VAL A 286 14.65 1.75 -18.58
N ALA A 287 13.48 1.40 -18.05
CA ALA A 287 12.27 2.20 -18.12
C ALA A 287 11.90 2.60 -16.68
N MET A 288 11.88 3.90 -16.39
CA MET A 288 11.63 4.41 -15.05
C MET A 288 10.33 5.21 -15.01
N HIS A 289 9.38 4.75 -14.20
CA HIS A 289 8.10 5.41 -13.99
C HIS A 289 8.31 6.76 -13.31
N MET A 290 7.88 7.84 -13.95
CA MET A 290 7.93 9.19 -13.40
C MET A 290 6.63 9.52 -12.67
N PRO A 291 6.72 10.04 -11.44
CA PRO A 291 5.54 10.47 -10.71
C PRO A 291 4.72 11.52 -11.46
N ARG A 292 3.39 11.51 -11.28
CA ARG A 292 2.47 12.37 -12.05
C ARG A 292 2.70 13.87 -11.86
N TRP A 293 3.28 14.27 -10.74
CA TRP A 293 3.62 15.66 -10.43
C TRP A 293 4.90 16.14 -11.14
N VAL A 294 5.69 15.23 -11.73
CA VAL A 294 6.88 15.57 -12.52
C VAL A 294 6.47 16.00 -13.92
N ALA A 295 6.63 17.28 -14.23
CA ALA A 295 6.45 17.78 -15.59
C ALA A 295 7.56 17.26 -16.52
N ARG A 296 7.20 16.65 -17.66
CA ARG A 296 8.17 16.08 -18.61
C ARG A 296 9.25 17.07 -19.05
N GLY A 297 8.88 18.33 -19.29
CA GLY A 297 9.83 19.37 -19.67
C GLY A 297 10.81 19.79 -18.58
N GLY A 298 10.59 19.37 -17.33
CA GLY A 298 11.51 19.58 -16.22
C GLY A 298 12.46 18.40 -15.98
N VAL A 299 12.36 17.32 -16.75
CA VAL A 299 13.23 16.14 -16.61
C VAL A 299 14.51 16.35 -17.41
N SER A 300 15.66 16.21 -16.77
CA SER A 300 16.95 16.05 -17.44
C SER A 300 17.50 14.64 -17.21
N LEU A 301 18.06 14.07 -18.28
CA LEU A 301 18.62 12.74 -18.31
C LEU A 301 20.10 12.83 -18.68
N GLU A 302 20.94 12.23 -17.85
CA GLU A 302 22.38 12.11 -18.07
C GLU A 302 22.75 10.63 -18.09
N VAL A 303 23.56 10.23 -19.07
CA VAL A 303 24.10 8.88 -19.19
C VAL A 303 25.60 8.98 -19.36
N ASP A 304 26.36 8.36 -18.45
CA ASP A 304 27.82 8.34 -18.46
C ASP A 304 28.45 9.75 -18.60
N GLY A 305 27.93 10.72 -17.84
CA GLY A 305 28.41 12.11 -17.84
C GLY A 305 27.90 12.98 -18.97
N LYS A 306 27.02 12.47 -19.85
CA LYS A 306 26.51 13.21 -21.02
C LYS A 306 25.00 13.39 -20.93
N LEU A 307 24.56 14.64 -21.10
CA LEU A 307 23.14 14.94 -21.27
C LEU A 307 22.62 14.29 -22.54
N VAL A 308 21.48 13.63 -22.43
CA VAL A 308 20.77 12.99 -23.54
C VAL A 308 19.30 13.36 -23.49
N ASP A 309 18.64 13.32 -24.64
CA ASP A 309 17.19 13.51 -24.69
C ASP A 309 16.48 12.34 -24.02
N ALA A 310 15.47 12.64 -23.21
CA ALA A 310 14.64 11.63 -22.56
C ALA A 310 13.60 11.07 -23.54
N ASP A 311 13.67 9.78 -23.83
CA ASP A 311 12.62 9.05 -24.52
C ASP A 311 11.49 8.72 -23.54
N TRP A 312 10.24 8.72 -24.02
CA TRP A 312 9.06 8.47 -23.18
C TRP A 312 8.14 7.39 -23.74
N ILE A 313 7.66 6.51 -22.86
CA ILE A 313 6.54 5.59 -23.14
C ILE A 313 5.53 5.71 -21.99
N GLY A 314 4.35 6.27 -22.25
CA GLY A 314 3.44 6.62 -21.16
C GLY A 314 4.13 7.56 -20.17
N ASN A 315 4.14 7.23 -18.88
CA ASN A 315 4.85 7.96 -17.83
C ASN A 315 6.27 7.44 -17.58
N TYR A 316 6.80 6.56 -18.42
CA TYR A 316 8.16 6.03 -18.26
C TYR A 316 9.17 6.86 -19.04
N VAL A 317 10.24 7.29 -18.37
CA VAL A 317 11.47 7.72 -19.02
C VAL A 317 12.27 6.47 -19.40
N VAL A 318 12.62 6.36 -20.67
CA VAL A 318 13.30 5.19 -21.23
C VAL A 318 14.74 5.55 -21.58
N CYS A 319 15.68 4.74 -21.08
CA CYS A 319 17.08 4.83 -21.40
C CYS A 319 17.54 3.51 -22.01
N SER A 320 18.11 3.55 -23.21
CA SER A 320 18.50 2.37 -23.98
C SER A 320 19.99 2.37 -24.29
N ARG A 321 20.53 1.22 -24.73
CA ARG A 321 21.96 1.03 -25.06
C ARG A 321 22.90 1.16 -23.87
N LEU A 322 22.42 0.78 -22.69
CA LEU A 322 23.22 0.71 -21.48
C LEU A 322 24.18 -0.48 -21.53
N HIS A 323 25.36 -0.31 -20.95
CA HIS A 323 26.35 -1.35 -20.77
C HIS A 323 26.61 -1.54 -19.27
N PRO A 324 27.22 -2.67 -18.84
CA PRO A 324 27.65 -2.82 -17.45
C PRO A 324 28.45 -1.60 -17.00
N GLN A 325 28.20 -1.14 -15.78
CA GLN A 325 28.81 0.06 -15.17
C GLN A 325 28.32 1.40 -15.72
N SER A 326 27.38 1.44 -16.68
CA SER A 326 26.73 2.69 -17.05
C SER A 326 26.08 3.37 -15.83
N GLU A 327 26.23 4.68 -15.73
CA GLU A 327 25.53 5.50 -14.75
C GLU A 327 24.46 6.33 -15.45
N VAL A 328 23.23 6.23 -14.95
CA VAL A 328 22.11 7.04 -15.43
C VAL A 328 21.68 7.96 -14.29
N ILE A 329 21.71 9.26 -14.51
CA ILE A 329 21.24 10.26 -13.55
C ILE A 329 20.01 10.94 -14.14
N VAL A 330 18.92 10.94 -13.39
CA VAL A 330 17.70 11.65 -13.75
C VAL A 330 17.44 12.73 -12.73
N ARG A 331 17.16 13.95 -13.21
CA ARG A 331 16.85 15.09 -12.36
C ARG A 331 15.54 15.72 -12.76
N PHE A 332 14.82 16.24 -11.79
CA PHE A 332 13.54 16.91 -11.98
C PHE A 332 13.25 17.86 -10.81
N PRO A 333 12.44 18.91 -10.99
CA PRO A 333 12.04 19.78 -9.89
C PRO A 333 11.07 19.04 -8.96
N VAL A 334 11.31 19.09 -7.66
CA VAL A 334 10.38 18.61 -6.63
C VAL A 334 9.37 19.71 -6.34
N VAL A 335 8.10 19.34 -6.19
CA VAL A 335 7.02 20.27 -5.85
C VAL A 335 6.67 20.16 -4.38
N ASP A 336 6.48 21.30 -3.72
CA ASP A 336 5.84 21.37 -2.41
C ASP A 336 4.36 21.74 -2.59
N GLN A 337 3.47 21.00 -1.93
CA GLN A 337 2.03 21.20 -2.02
C GLN A 337 1.40 21.16 -0.64
N THR A 338 0.47 22.09 -0.38
CA THR A 338 -0.43 22.01 0.77
C THR A 338 -1.83 21.65 0.30
N VAL A 339 -2.42 20.62 0.88
CA VAL A 339 -3.75 20.11 0.52
C VAL A 339 -4.61 20.02 1.76
N GLU A 340 -5.84 20.51 1.68
CA GLU A 340 -6.83 20.32 2.72
C GLU A 340 -7.76 19.16 2.36
N TYR A 341 -7.87 18.21 3.27
CA TYR A 341 -8.76 17.07 3.18
C TYR A 341 -9.86 17.16 4.22
N ARG A 342 -11.10 16.93 3.78
CA ARG A 342 -12.27 16.89 4.67
C ARG A 342 -12.69 15.44 4.91
N LEU A 343 -12.61 15.00 6.16
CA LEU A 343 -13.13 13.71 6.62
C LEU A 343 -14.24 13.96 7.64
N ALA A 344 -15.48 13.77 7.21
CA ALA A 344 -16.68 14.06 8.02
C ALA A 344 -16.65 15.47 8.64
N ASP A 345 -16.52 15.55 9.96
CA ASP A 345 -16.48 16.80 10.72
C ASP A 345 -15.07 17.35 10.97
N GLN A 346 -14.01 16.63 10.59
CA GLN A 346 -12.61 17.04 10.72
C GLN A 346 -11.97 17.45 9.39
N THR A 347 -11.20 18.54 9.40
CA THR A 347 -10.35 18.96 8.28
C THR A 347 -8.90 18.67 8.65
N TYR A 348 -8.17 18.09 7.70
CA TYR A 348 -6.74 17.83 7.80
C TYR A 348 -5.99 18.67 6.76
N THR A 349 -5.01 19.45 7.18
CA THR A 349 -4.08 20.15 6.30
C THR A 349 -2.81 19.30 6.18
N CYS A 350 -2.52 18.86 4.97
CA CYS A 350 -1.40 17.98 4.64
C CYS A 350 -0.37 18.75 3.80
N HIS A 351 0.90 18.71 4.22
CA HIS A 351 2.03 19.26 3.51
C HIS A 351 2.81 18.14 2.84
N PHE A 352 2.92 18.20 1.52
CA PHE A 352 3.61 17.23 0.69
C PHE A 352 4.85 17.83 0.06
N ARG A 353 5.89 17.01 -0.04
CA ARG A 353 7.03 17.23 -0.93
C ARG A 353 7.08 16.07 -1.92
N GLY A 354 6.70 16.33 -3.17
CA GLY A 354 6.40 15.28 -4.13
C GLY A 354 5.27 14.38 -3.62
N ASN A 355 5.56 13.10 -3.39
CA ASN A 355 4.62 12.12 -2.83
C ASN A 355 4.74 11.92 -1.33
N ASP A 356 5.76 12.47 -0.68
CA ASP A 356 6.01 12.28 0.73
C ASP A 356 5.21 13.29 1.55
N LEU A 357 4.38 12.81 2.47
CA LEU A 357 3.71 13.64 3.46
C LEU A 357 4.75 14.03 4.53
N VAL A 358 5.14 15.29 4.52
CA VAL A 358 6.15 15.85 5.44
C VAL A 358 5.52 16.55 6.64
N GLY A 359 4.21 16.79 6.62
CA GLY A 359 3.49 17.32 7.77
C GLY A 359 1.98 17.16 7.65
N ILE A 360 1.30 17.01 8.79
CA ILE A 360 -0.15 16.92 8.87
C ILE A 360 -0.65 17.70 10.09
N SER A 361 -1.80 18.36 9.96
CA SER A 361 -2.49 18.99 11.10
C SER A 361 -4.01 18.89 10.95
N PRO A 362 -4.79 18.86 12.04
CA PRO A 362 -4.32 18.78 13.42
C PRO A 362 -3.77 17.39 13.74
N HIS A 363 -2.89 17.32 14.73
CA HIS A 363 -2.64 16.08 15.44
C HIS A 363 -3.72 15.92 16.51
N ALA A 364 -4.30 14.73 16.60
CA ALA A 364 -5.35 14.45 17.54
C ALA A 364 -4.81 14.48 18.98
N ASP A 365 -5.55 15.13 19.86
CA ASP A 365 -5.31 15.16 21.30
C ASP A 365 -5.87 13.90 21.98
N VAL A 366 -5.52 12.72 21.44
CA VAL A 366 -5.92 11.42 21.99
C VAL A 366 -4.68 10.59 22.33
N PRO A 367 -4.67 9.88 23.47
CA PRO A 367 -3.62 8.92 23.77
C PRO A 367 -3.43 7.94 22.62
N GLY A 368 -2.18 7.71 22.21
CA GLY A 368 -1.89 6.86 21.07
C GLY A 368 -0.48 7.03 20.54
N TYR A 369 -0.24 6.37 19.41
CA TYR A 369 1.04 6.44 18.68
C TYR A 369 0.91 7.50 17.58
N PRO A 370 1.51 8.70 17.76
CA PRO A 370 1.43 9.75 16.75
C PRO A 370 2.25 9.37 15.51
N MET A 371 1.73 9.69 14.33
CA MET A 371 2.39 9.51 13.04
C MET A 371 2.89 10.85 12.50
N TYR A 372 3.83 10.78 11.56
CA TYR A 372 4.39 11.93 10.84
C TYR A 372 5.10 12.98 11.71
N THR A 373 5.53 12.61 12.92
CA THR A 373 6.23 13.52 13.85
C THR A 373 7.74 13.55 13.67
N ASP A 374 8.35 12.56 13.02
CA ASP A 374 9.80 12.49 12.74
C ASP A 374 10.15 12.77 11.27
N ARG A 375 9.27 13.46 10.54
CA ARG A 375 9.54 13.78 9.14
C ARG A 375 10.67 14.81 9.07
N ASP A 376 11.78 14.42 8.45
CA ASP A 376 12.97 15.24 8.31
C ASP A 376 12.67 16.50 7.46
N PRO A 377 12.83 17.72 8.02
CA PRO A 377 12.52 18.95 7.29
C PRO A 377 13.58 19.32 6.26
N SER A 378 14.75 18.66 6.28
CA SER A 378 15.90 18.96 5.42
C SER A 378 15.51 18.92 3.94
N THR A 379 16.19 19.72 3.12
CA THR A 379 16.00 19.74 1.65
C THR A 379 17.19 19.13 0.90
N GLU A 380 18.19 18.65 1.63
CA GLU A 380 19.37 17.96 1.10
C GLU A 380 19.37 16.53 1.60
N ALA A 381 19.62 15.57 0.71
CA ALA A 381 19.61 14.17 1.12
C ALA A 381 20.86 13.83 1.92
N SER A 382 20.67 13.33 3.15
CA SER A 382 21.78 12.80 3.94
C SER A 382 22.30 11.48 3.35
N MET A 383 23.60 11.42 3.08
CA MET A 383 24.25 10.23 2.52
C MET A 383 24.86 9.40 3.64
N VAL A 384 24.42 8.13 3.74
CA VAL A 384 24.93 7.17 4.73
C VAL A 384 25.45 5.91 4.05
N SER A 385 26.54 5.36 4.57
CA SER A 385 27.08 4.07 4.14
C SER A 385 26.29 2.93 4.77
N VAL A 386 25.72 2.05 3.94
CA VAL A 386 24.92 0.90 4.38
C VAL A 386 25.30 -0.37 3.64
N SER A 387 25.20 -1.51 4.33
CA SER A 387 25.21 -2.82 3.68
C SER A 387 23.87 -3.06 3.00
N ARG A 388 23.86 -3.13 1.66
CA ARG A 388 22.63 -3.30 0.89
C ARG A 388 22.25 -4.77 0.77
N TYR A 389 20.98 -5.07 1.00
CA TYR A 389 20.43 -6.40 0.79
C TYR A 389 20.10 -6.62 -0.70
N VAL A 390 20.77 -7.58 -1.33
CA VAL A 390 20.43 -8.09 -2.67
C VAL A 390 19.80 -9.46 -2.50
N THR A 391 18.57 -9.62 -2.99
CA THR A 391 17.86 -10.90 -2.86
C THR A 391 18.28 -11.86 -3.95
N GLU A 392 18.48 -13.13 -3.60
CA GLU A 392 18.74 -14.20 -4.57
C GLU A 392 17.46 -14.62 -5.30
N THR A 393 16.30 -14.47 -4.64
CA THR A 393 15.01 -14.93 -5.16
C THR A 393 13.92 -13.91 -4.86
N ILE A 394 13.19 -13.51 -5.90
CA ILE A 394 11.94 -12.76 -5.76
C ILE A 394 10.80 -13.75 -5.84
N LEU A 395 9.95 -13.77 -4.82
CA LEU A 395 8.77 -14.62 -4.78
C LEU A 395 7.66 -13.96 -5.63
N PRO A 396 7.12 -14.64 -6.65
CA PRO A 396 5.98 -14.14 -7.40
C PRO A 396 4.71 -14.28 -6.55
N TRP A 397 4.32 -13.21 -5.85
CA TRP A 397 3.25 -13.21 -4.84
C TRP A 397 1.90 -12.69 -5.28
#